data_AF-M1C098-F1
#
_entry.id   AF-M1C098-F1
#
_cell.length_a   1.000
_cell.length_b   1.000
_cell.length_c   1.000
_cell.angle_alpha   90.00
_cell.angle_beta   90.00
_cell.angle_gamma   90.00
#
_symmetry.space_group_name_H-M   'P 1'
#
loop_
_entity.id
_entity.type
_entity.pdbx_description
1 polymer ?
#
loop_
_entity_poly.entity_id
_entity_poly.type
_entity_poly.pdbx_seq_one_letter_code
_entity_poly.pdbx_strand_id
1 'polypeptide(L)'
;MILFSKYSPVWYGLGKLNPGLVLGYLIYCLWSPNCWATLYYSIVPSFCLLKGIPLFPQVFFASLSSHFLNKHKAESPVDKRNLTNFAFGLNFQVSSKRFLPFAYVLIAELIYSFAEFLWSGGTILGWWNEQRIWLYKRTSSYMFAFLDTMLKLFGSSNTTFIVTPKVTSEDVLLRYKQEKMEFGSASPMLTILSTLAMINLFCLMGLVKKLILTRELGLEYVFETMALQILLCGILVFVNLPLYNALFFRQDKGKIPSSTAFQSVAFALSVCTCIAYM
;
A
#
# COMPACT_ATOMS: atom_id res chain seq x y z
N MET A 1 13.90 12.83 -15.68
CA MET A 1 12.92 11.97 -16.39
C MET A 1 12.98 12.28 -17.89
N ILE A 2 13.24 11.27 -18.73
CA ILE A 2 13.41 11.45 -20.19
C ILE A 2 12.11 11.95 -20.86
N LEU A 3 10.95 11.74 -20.22
CA LEU A 3 9.65 12.17 -20.73
C LEU A 3 9.55 13.67 -21.06
N PHE A 4 10.20 14.53 -20.26
CA PHE A 4 10.19 15.99 -20.47
C PHE A 4 11.34 16.49 -21.33
N SER A 5 12.20 15.59 -21.81
CA SER A 5 13.33 15.93 -22.66
C SER A 5 12.91 15.97 -24.14
N LYS A 6 13.75 16.62 -24.96
CA LYS A 6 13.63 16.61 -26.43
C LYS A 6 13.63 15.19 -27.02
N TYR A 7 14.23 14.23 -26.32
CA TYR A 7 14.29 12.82 -26.70
C TYR A 7 13.15 11.96 -26.12
N SER A 8 12.03 12.59 -25.75
CA SER A 8 10.88 11.86 -25.21
C SER A 8 10.30 10.89 -26.24
N PRO A 9 9.95 9.65 -25.84
CA PRO A 9 9.32 8.68 -26.74
C PRO A 9 8.00 9.18 -27.33
N VAL A 10 7.32 10.12 -26.66
CA VAL A 10 6.06 10.75 -27.14
C VAL A 10 6.28 11.54 -28.43
N TRP A 11 7.34 12.35 -28.50
CA TRP A 11 7.55 13.29 -29.61
C TRP A 11 8.58 12.78 -30.60
N TYR A 12 9.68 12.21 -30.10
CA TYR A 12 10.79 11.75 -30.92
C TYR A 12 10.56 10.34 -31.49
N GLY A 13 9.83 9.50 -30.75
CA GLY A 13 9.52 8.13 -31.17
C GLY A 13 8.37 8.04 -32.17
N LEU A 14 7.47 9.03 -32.20
CA LEU A 14 6.31 9.03 -33.08
C LEU A 14 6.73 9.10 -34.56
N GLY A 15 6.34 8.10 -35.34
CA GLY A 15 6.70 8.00 -36.77
C GLY A 15 8.08 7.40 -37.07
N LYS A 16 8.93 7.17 -36.05
CA LYS A 16 10.26 6.54 -36.22
C LYS A 16 10.34 5.12 -35.64
N LEU A 17 9.54 4.83 -34.63
CA LEU A 17 9.52 3.53 -33.94
C LEU A 17 8.13 2.91 -34.05
N ASN A 18 8.07 1.59 -33.98
CA ASN A 18 6.81 0.87 -33.89
C ASN A 18 6.03 1.32 -32.64
N PRO A 19 4.69 1.48 -32.73
CA PRO A 19 3.87 1.98 -31.64
C PRO A 19 3.96 1.13 -30.37
N GLY A 20 4.13 -0.19 -30.50
CA GLY A 20 4.35 -1.09 -29.35
C GLY A 20 5.66 -0.81 -28.61
N LEU A 21 6.74 -0.48 -29.33
CA LEU A 21 8.01 -0.09 -28.71
C LEU A 21 7.89 1.27 -28.01
N VAL A 22 7.20 2.23 -28.64
CA VAL A 22 6.92 3.54 -28.03
C VAL A 22 6.15 3.36 -26.71
N LEU A 23 5.13 2.50 -26.69
CA LEU A 23 4.38 2.18 -25.47
C LEU A 23 5.28 1.56 -24.39
N GLY A 24 6.16 0.62 -24.77
CA GLY A 24 7.13 0.02 -23.85
C GLY A 24 8.04 1.06 -23.19
N TYR A 25 8.63 1.96 -23.98
CA TYR A 25 9.46 3.05 -23.46
C TYR A 25 8.68 4.03 -22.57
N LEU A 26 7.41 4.28 -22.89
CA LEU A 26 6.54 5.16 -22.08
C LEU A 26 6.28 4.60 -20.69
N ILE A 27 6.06 3.28 -20.58
CA ILE A 27 5.85 2.62 -19.29
C ILE A 27 7.04 2.90 -18.36
N TYR A 28 8.28 2.67 -18.82
CA TYR A 28 9.48 2.93 -18.02
C TYR A 28 9.64 4.41 -17.65
N CYS A 29 9.26 5.32 -18.55
CA CYS A 29 9.27 6.74 -18.23
C CYS A 29 8.27 7.07 -17.11
N LEU A 30 7.07 6.50 -17.16
CA LEU A 30 5.97 6.77 -16.22
C LEU A 30 6.13 6.09 -14.85
N TRP A 31 7.14 5.24 -14.65
CA TRP A 31 7.42 4.64 -13.35
C TRP A 31 7.70 5.67 -12.26
N SER A 32 8.44 6.74 -12.57
CA SER A 32 8.79 7.76 -11.57
C SER A 32 7.56 8.57 -11.11
N PRO A 33 6.71 9.14 -11.97
CA PRO A 33 5.48 9.83 -11.55
C PRO A 33 4.46 8.93 -10.84
N ASN A 34 4.46 7.63 -11.11
CA ASN A 34 3.56 6.68 -10.45
C ASN A 34 3.79 6.60 -8.91
N CYS A 35 4.90 7.15 -8.41
CA CYS A 35 5.15 7.27 -6.96
C CYS A 35 4.02 8.00 -6.23
N TRP A 36 3.45 9.05 -6.83
CA TRP A 36 2.38 9.85 -6.22
C TRP A 36 1.09 9.06 -6.02
N ALA A 37 0.71 8.27 -7.02
CA ALA A 37 -0.44 7.38 -6.91
C ALA A 37 -0.20 6.36 -5.78
N THR A 38 0.98 5.76 -5.73
CA THR A 38 1.32 4.77 -4.69
C THR A 38 1.28 5.38 -3.28
N LEU A 39 1.85 6.57 -3.10
CA LEU A 39 1.81 7.29 -1.84
C LEU A 39 0.37 7.62 -1.43
N TYR A 40 -0.45 8.12 -2.35
CA TYR A 40 -1.86 8.41 -2.12
C TYR A 40 -2.62 7.17 -1.63
N TYR A 41 -2.51 6.05 -2.34
CA TYR A 41 -3.16 4.79 -1.96
C TYR A 41 -2.60 4.18 -0.66
N SER A 42 -1.38 4.52 -0.27
CA SER A 42 -0.82 4.05 1.02
C SER A 42 -1.24 4.89 2.22
N ILE A 43 -1.46 6.20 2.04
CA ILE A 43 -1.67 7.15 3.14
C ILE A 43 -3.17 7.39 3.37
N VAL A 44 -3.92 7.63 2.29
CA VAL A 44 -5.33 8.05 2.38
C VAL A 44 -6.21 7.00 3.04
N PRO A 45 -6.17 5.70 2.67
CA PRO A 45 -6.98 4.69 3.34
C PRO A 45 -6.70 4.61 4.83
N SER A 46 -5.43 4.73 5.25
CA SER A 46 -5.01 4.70 6.65
C SER A 46 -5.55 5.89 7.44
N PHE A 47 -5.49 7.10 6.87
CA PHE A 47 -6.06 8.29 7.52
C PHE A 47 -7.59 8.27 7.59
N CYS A 48 -8.25 7.84 6.51
CA CYS A 48 -9.71 7.67 6.51
C CYS A 48 -10.16 6.64 7.56
N LEU A 49 -9.38 5.57 7.74
CA LEU A 49 -9.61 4.53 8.74
C LEU A 49 -9.50 5.10 10.17
N LEU A 50 -8.55 6.00 10.44
CA LEU A 50 -8.43 6.68 11.73
C LEU A 50 -9.63 7.60 12.01
N LYS A 51 -10.10 8.34 11.00
CA LYS A 51 -11.30 9.20 11.14
C LYS A 51 -12.61 8.41 11.19
N GLY A 52 -12.63 7.18 10.69
CA GLY A 52 -13.87 6.41 10.55
C GLY A 52 -14.72 6.85 9.35
N ILE A 53 -14.10 7.38 8.29
CA ILE A 53 -14.78 7.77 7.05
C ILE A 53 -14.67 6.64 6.02
N PRO A 54 -15.79 6.03 5.57
CA PRO A 54 -15.77 4.99 4.56
C PRO A 54 -15.43 5.58 3.17
N LEU A 55 -14.33 5.13 2.56
CA LEU A 55 -13.87 5.59 1.23
C LEU A 55 -14.42 4.73 0.09
N PHE A 56 -14.66 3.44 0.36
CA PHE A 56 -15.10 2.50 -0.66
C PHE A 56 -16.58 2.15 -0.49
N PRO A 57 -17.29 1.85 -1.60
CA PRO A 57 -18.66 1.35 -1.52
C PRO A 57 -18.70 0.00 -0.78
N GLN A 58 -19.79 -0.25 -0.06
CA GLN A 58 -20.00 -1.49 0.71
C GLN A 58 -20.00 -2.70 -0.24
N VAL A 59 -19.05 -3.61 -0.07
CA VAL A 59 -18.80 -4.69 -1.04
C VAL A 59 -19.08 -6.10 -0.51
N PHE A 60 -19.00 -6.34 0.80
CA PHE A 60 -18.66 -7.71 1.25
C PHE A 60 -19.70 -8.43 2.10
N PHE A 61 -20.56 -7.77 2.89
CA PHE A 61 -21.41 -8.49 3.85
C PHE A 61 -22.92 -8.28 3.70
N ALA A 62 -23.41 -7.37 2.86
CA ALA A 62 -24.83 -7.33 2.49
C ALA A 62 -25.35 -8.68 1.93
N SER A 63 -24.48 -9.45 1.25
CA SER A 63 -24.82 -10.81 0.77
C SER A 63 -24.76 -11.89 1.84
N LEU A 64 -23.94 -11.74 2.88
CA LEU A 64 -23.81 -12.72 3.96
C LEU A 64 -24.88 -12.47 5.03
N SER A 65 -25.15 -11.21 5.36
CA SER A 65 -26.25 -10.77 6.23
C SER A 65 -27.60 -11.23 5.70
N SER A 66 -27.88 -11.09 4.39
CA SER A 66 -29.11 -11.63 3.77
C SER A 66 -29.19 -13.16 3.80
N HIS A 67 -28.06 -13.87 3.73
CA HIS A 67 -28.02 -15.34 3.84
C HIS A 67 -28.21 -15.83 5.29
N PHE A 68 -27.71 -15.09 6.29
CA PHE A 68 -27.94 -15.40 7.72
C PHE A 68 -29.35 -14.99 8.17
N LEU A 69 -29.87 -13.85 7.70
CA LEU A 69 -31.25 -13.42 7.96
C LEU A 69 -32.26 -14.39 7.34
N ASN A 70 -32.00 -14.94 6.14
CA ASN A 70 -32.86 -15.97 5.55
C ASN A 70 -32.81 -17.30 6.31
N LYS A 71 -31.71 -17.61 7.00
CA LYS A 71 -31.60 -18.83 7.81
C LYS A 71 -32.36 -18.73 9.15
N HIS A 72 -32.57 -17.53 9.67
CA HIS A 72 -33.32 -17.29 10.92
C HIS A 72 -34.80 -16.88 10.70
N LYS A 73 -35.24 -16.68 9.45
CA LYS A 73 -36.62 -16.27 9.10
C LYS A 73 -37.58 -17.45 8.92
N ALA A 74 -37.41 -18.51 9.68
CA ALA A 74 -38.27 -19.70 9.64
C ALA A 74 -39.27 -19.80 10.81
N GLU A 75 -39.36 -18.83 11.72
CA GLU A 75 -40.35 -18.85 12.81
C GLU A 75 -41.07 -17.51 13.04
N SER A 76 -42.41 -17.59 12.97
CA SER A 76 -43.47 -16.64 13.39
C SER A 76 -44.00 -15.58 12.39
N PRO A 77 -45.33 -15.43 12.22
CA PRO A 77 -45.95 -14.60 11.18
C PRO A 77 -46.70 -13.39 11.76
N VAL A 78 -46.05 -12.47 12.47
CA VAL A 78 -46.69 -11.23 12.93
C VAL A 78 -45.75 -10.05 12.77
N ASP A 79 -45.58 -9.59 11.52
CA ASP A 79 -45.41 -8.18 11.10
C ASP A 79 -44.87 -8.14 9.66
N LYS A 80 -45.72 -8.50 8.69
CA LYS A 80 -45.36 -8.57 7.27
C LYS A 80 -45.49 -7.23 6.53
N ARG A 81 -46.03 -6.16 7.14
CA ARG A 81 -46.31 -4.88 6.45
C ARG A 81 -45.32 -3.76 6.78
N ASN A 82 -44.72 -3.75 7.97
CA ASN A 82 -43.63 -2.81 8.29
C ASN A 82 -42.27 -3.34 7.84
N LEU A 83 -42.08 -4.66 7.84
CA LEU A 83 -40.86 -5.29 7.36
C LEU A 83 -40.70 -5.21 5.83
N THR A 84 -41.80 -5.12 5.08
CA THR A 84 -41.75 -4.88 3.63
C THR A 84 -41.30 -3.46 3.30
N ASN A 85 -41.69 -2.46 4.10
CA ASN A 85 -41.23 -1.08 3.90
C ASN A 85 -39.79 -0.87 4.40
N PHE A 86 -39.35 -1.60 5.43
CA PHE A 86 -37.95 -1.65 5.84
C PHE A 86 -37.07 -2.41 4.83
N ALA A 87 -37.57 -3.52 4.28
CA ALA A 87 -36.90 -4.27 3.22
C ALA A 87 -36.88 -3.52 1.87
N PHE A 88 -37.87 -2.66 1.61
CA PHE A 88 -37.90 -1.82 0.41
C PHE A 88 -36.95 -0.62 0.50
N GLY A 89 -36.61 -0.17 1.71
CA GLY A 89 -35.50 0.76 1.99
C GLY A 89 -34.11 0.10 1.99
N LEU A 90 -34.05 -1.23 1.97
CA LEU A 90 -32.84 -2.05 1.86
C LEU A 90 -32.65 -2.63 0.44
N ASN A 91 -33.20 -1.95 -0.58
CA ASN A 91 -32.73 -2.10 -1.96
C ASN A 91 -31.39 -1.36 -2.16
N PHE A 92 -30.43 -1.55 -1.24
CA PHE A 92 -29.01 -1.31 -1.55
C PHE A 92 -28.48 -2.51 -2.35
N GLN A 93 -29.14 -2.79 -3.46
CA GLN A 93 -28.65 -3.70 -4.50
C GLN A 93 -27.60 -2.96 -5.32
N VAL A 94 -26.55 -2.48 -4.64
CA VAL A 94 -25.27 -2.18 -5.27
C VAL A 94 -24.30 -3.28 -4.86
N SER A 95 -24.73 -4.54 -4.97
CA SER A 95 -23.78 -5.63 -5.19
C SER A 95 -23.02 -5.28 -6.47
N SER A 96 -21.75 -5.01 -6.26
CA SER A 96 -20.86 -4.20 -7.06
C SER A 96 -20.42 -4.90 -8.34
N LYS A 97 -21.30 -5.08 -9.31
CA LYS A 97 -20.91 -5.60 -10.65
C LYS A 97 -19.71 -4.86 -11.26
N ARG A 98 -19.52 -3.58 -10.88
CA ARG A 98 -18.38 -2.74 -11.28
C ARG A 98 -17.09 -2.98 -10.48
N PHE A 99 -17.14 -3.51 -9.26
CA PHE A 99 -15.94 -3.85 -8.47
C PHE A 99 -15.30 -5.16 -8.92
N LEU A 100 -16.12 -6.13 -9.35
CA LEU A 100 -15.67 -7.43 -9.85
C LEU A 100 -14.53 -7.36 -10.88
N PRO A 101 -14.57 -6.52 -11.94
CA PRO A 101 -13.44 -6.42 -12.86
C PRO A 101 -12.16 -5.92 -12.19
N PHE A 102 -12.24 -5.00 -11.22
CA PHE A 102 -11.06 -4.54 -10.48
C PHE A 102 -10.49 -5.65 -9.59
N ALA A 103 -11.34 -6.34 -8.84
CA ALA A 103 -10.93 -7.47 -8.02
C ALA A 103 -10.31 -8.58 -8.88
N TYR A 104 -10.92 -8.89 -10.03
CA TYR A 104 -10.41 -9.87 -10.99
C TYR A 104 -9.03 -9.48 -11.49
N VAL A 105 -8.83 -8.25 -11.96
CA VAL A 105 -7.53 -7.79 -12.46
C VAL A 105 -6.47 -7.85 -11.36
N LEU A 106 -6.79 -7.43 -10.14
CA LEU A 106 -5.85 -7.47 -9.01
C LEU A 106 -5.45 -8.92 -8.65
N ILE A 107 -6.43 -9.83 -8.60
CA ILE A 107 -6.19 -11.24 -8.27
C ILE A 107 -5.40 -11.92 -9.41
N ALA A 108 -5.77 -11.66 -10.67
CA ALA A 108 -5.10 -12.21 -11.83
C ALA A 108 -3.64 -11.74 -11.91
N GLU A 109 -3.38 -10.45 -11.69
CA GLU A 109 -2.01 -9.90 -11.63
C GLU A 109 -1.18 -10.58 -10.52
N LEU A 110 -1.77 -10.76 -9.33
CA LEU A 110 -1.10 -11.41 -8.20
C LEU A 110 -0.72 -12.86 -8.52
N ILE A 111 -1.68 -13.62 -9.06
CA ILE A 111 -1.48 -15.04 -9.43
C ILE A 111 -0.47 -15.16 -10.57
N TYR A 112 -0.59 -14.33 -11.60
CA TYR A 112 0.32 -14.35 -12.74
C TYR A 112 1.75 -14.00 -12.32
N SER A 113 1.94 -12.90 -11.56
CA SER A 113 3.25 -12.50 -11.05
C SER A 113 3.87 -13.59 -10.17
N PHE A 114 3.07 -14.23 -9.32
CA PHE A 114 3.55 -15.32 -8.48
C PHE A 114 3.96 -16.54 -9.29
N ALA A 115 3.13 -16.96 -10.25
CA ALA A 115 3.40 -18.08 -11.13
C ALA A 115 4.65 -17.85 -11.98
N GLU A 116 4.81 -16.66 -12.57
CA GLU A 116 5.99 -16.29 -13.37
C GLU A 116 7.26 -16.28 -12.52
N PHE A 117 7.19 -15.79 -11.28
CA PHE A 117 8.34 -15.77 -10.38
C PHE A 117 8.79 -17.18 -9.99
N LEU A 118 7.84 -18.09 -9.70
CA LEU A 118 8.15 -19.49 -9.42
C LEU A 118 8.68 -20.21 -10.66
N TRP A 119 8.09 -19.94 -11.84
CA TRP A 119 8.58 -20.49 -13.11
C TRP A 119 10.02 -20.06 -13.41
N SER A 120 10.39 -18.85 -13.00
CA SER A 120 11.75 -18.32 -13.11
C SER A 120 12.74 -18.89 -12.07
N GLY A 121 12.33 -19.89 -11.29
CA GLY A 121 13.16 -20.53 -10.25
C GLY A 121 13.22 -19.75 -8.94
N GLY A 122 12.31 -18.80 -8.72
CA GLY A 122 12.23 -18.03 -7.49
C GLY A 122 11.58 -18.78 -6.33
N THR A 123 11.79 -18.30 -5.11
CA THR A 123 11.16 -18.81 -3.89
C THR A 123 9.91 -17.99 -3.51
N ILE A 124 9.05 -18.54 -2.64
CA ILE A 124 7.86 -17.83 -2.15
C ILE A 124 8.26 -16.57 -1.35
N LEU A 125 9.28 -16.70 -0.49
CA LEU A 125 9.80 -15.60 0.30
C LEU A 125 10.51 -14.57 -0.59
N GLY A 126 11.20 -15.01 -1.65
CA GLY A 126 11.76 -14.17 -2.70
C GLY A 126 10.70 -13.33 -3.42
N TRP A 127 9.57 -13.94 -3.81
CA TRP A 127 8.47 -13.19 -4.45
C TRP A 127 7.90 -12.14 -3.50
N TRP A 128 7.68 -12.49 -2.24
CA TRP A 128 7.20 -11.54 -1.23
C TRP A 128 8.19 -10.38 -0.99
N ASN A 129 9.48 -10.69 -1.00
CA ASN A 129 10.54 -9.69 -0.94
C ASN A 129 10.54 -8.77 -2.18
N GLU A 130 10.26 -9.30 -3.38
CA GLU A 130 10.15 -8.51 -4.60
C GLU A 130 8.96 -7.54 -4.54
N GLN A 131 7.78 -8.00 -4.09
CA GLN A 131 6.62 -7.12 -3.88
C GLN A 131 6.94 -5.98 -2.90
N ARG A 132 7.69 -6.29 -1.83
CA ARG A 132 8.14 -5.29 -0.87
C ARG A 132 9.13 -4.29 -1.48
N ILE A 133 10.14 -4.77 -2.20
CA ILE A 133 11.13 -3.92 -2.87
C ILE A 133 10.46 -3.02 -3.91
N TRP A 134 9.47 -3.54 -4.65
CA TRP A 134 8.66 -2.78 -5.57
C TRP A 134 7.95 -1.62 -4.87
N LEU A 135 7.32 -1.88 -3.71
CA LEU A 135 6.67 -0.83 -2.91
C LEU A 135 7.70 0.19 -2.43
N TYR A 136 8.87 -0.25 -1.95
CA TYR A 136 9.91 0.60 -1.38
C TYR A 136 10.53 1.52 -2.43
N LYS A 137 10.79 0.99 -3.63
CA LYS A 137 11.29 1.79 -4.76
C LYS A 137 10.32 2.92 -5.10
N ARG A 138 9.01 2.63 -5.13
CA ARG A 138 7.96 3.60 -5.47
C ARG A 138 7.79 4.68 -4.41
N THR A 139 7.82 4.34 -3.12
CA THR A 139 7.59 5.31 -2.03
C THR A 139 8.83 6.12 -1.67
N SER A 140 10.04 5.62 -2.00
CA SER A 140 11.30 6.31 -1.71
C SER A 140 12.01 6.78 -2.98
N SER A 141 12.76 5.90 -3.65
CA SER A 141 13.67 6.24 -4.75
C SER A 141 13.00 6.98 -5.91
N TYR A 142 11.77 6.59 -6.29
CA TYR A 142 11.06 7.22 -7.40
C TYR A 142 10.57 8.62 -7.05
N MET A 143 10.20 8.84 -5.78
CA MET A 143 9.85 10.18 -5.29
C MET A 143 11.07 11.10 -5.34
N PHE A 144 12.25 10.64 -4.87
CA PHE A 144 13.47 11.43 -4.96
C PHE A 144 13.87 11.71 -6.42
N ALA A 145 13.81 10.71 -7.29
CA ALA A 145 14.12 10.88 -8.71
C ALA A 145 13.14 11.84 -9.42
N PHE A 146 11.87 11.81 -9.04
CA PHE A 146 10.85 12.72 -9.54
C PHE A 146 11.13 14.15 -9.07
N LEU A 147 11.33 14.36 -7.77
CA LEU A 147 11.63 15.66 -7.18
C LEU A 147 12.92 16.27 -7.75
N ASP A 148 13.99 15.48 -7.83
CA ASP A 148 15.25 15.87 -8.47
C ASP A 148 15.02 16.31 -9.92
N THR A 149 14.28 15.52 -10.71
CA THR A 149 13.94 15.91 -12.09
C THR A 149 13.19 17.24 -12.13
N MET A 150 12.18 17.43 -11.26
CA MET A 150 11.41 18.67 -11.23
C MET A 150 12.31 19.86 -10.87
N LEU A 151 13.18 19.72 -9.88
CA LEU A 151 14.15 20.75 -9.50
C LEU A 151 15.14 21.07 -10.64
N LYS A 152 15.55 20.07 -11.43
CA LYS A 152 16.34 20.28 -12.66
C LYS A 152 15.59 21.07 -13.72
N LEU A 153 14.29 20.80 -13.90
CA LEU A 153 13.44 21.58 -14.82
C LEU A 153 13.31 23.05 -14.38
N PHE A 154 13.29 23.32 -13.07
CA PHE A 154 13.31 24.68 -12.51
C PHE A 154 14.73 25.30 -12.43
N GLY A 155 15.75 24.65 -12.99
CA GLY A 155 17.10 25.21 -13.11
C GLY A 155 17.99 25.12 -11.86
N SER A 156 17.63 24.30 -10.87
CA SER A 156 18.21 24.40 -9.51
C SER A 156 18.93 23.16 -8.97
N SER A 157 19.36 22.18 -9.77
CA SER A 157 20.14 21.07 -9.16
C SER A 157 21.18 20.36 -10.03
N ASN A 158 22.40 20.31 -9.49
CA ASN A 158 23.44 19.34 -9.82
C ASN A 158 23.44 18.25 -8.74
N THR A 159 22.57 17.25 -8.83
CA THR A 159 22.64 16.10 -7.91
C THR A 159 23.79 15.18 -8.31
N THR A 160 24.81 15.08 -7.46
CA THR A 160 25.91 14.13 -7.64
C THR A 160 25.45 12.74 -7.26
N PHE A 161 25.37 11.83 -8.24
CA PHE A 161 25.15 10.41 -7.98
C PHE A 161 26.45 9.81 -7.45
N ILE A 162 26.54 9.59 -6.14
CA ILE A 162 27.69 8.93 -5.52
C ILE A 162 27.48 7.42 -5.61
N VAL A 163 28.38 6.72 -6.29
CA VAL A 163 28.35 5.26 -6.38
C VAL A 163 28.66 4.68 -5.00
N THR A 164 27.72 3.94 -4.42
CA THR A 164 27.94 3.23 -3.17
C THR A 164 28.83 2.00 -3.44
N PRO A 165 29.93 1.80 -2.71
CA PRO A 165 30.78 0.62 -2.91
C PRO A 165 30.00 -0.64 -2.52
N LYS A 166 29.96 -1.63 -3.42
CA LYS A 166 29.33 -2.94 -3.20
C LYS A 166 30.29 -3.94 -2.53
N VAL A 167 31.02 -3.53 -1.49
CA VAL A 167 31.86 -4.47 -0.73
C VAL A 167 30.95 -5.33 0.14
N THR A 168 30.95 -6.64 -0.09
CA THR A 168 30.07 -7.58 0.61
C THR A 168 30.89 -8.35 1.64
N SER A 169 30.66 -8.12 2.92
CA SER A 169 31.25 -8.96 3.97
C SER A 169 30.51 -10.31 4.06
N GLU A 170 31.17 -11.34 4.58
CA GLU A 170 30.60 -12.70 4.63
C GLU A 170 29.26 -12.76 5.37
N ASP A 171 29.09 -11.95 6.41
CA ASP A 171 27.84 -11.85 7.17
C ASP A 171 26.68 -11.25 6.36
N VAL A 172 26.97 -10.32 5.43
CA VAL A 172 25.98 -9.76 4.48
C VAL A 172 25.56 -10.84 3.49
N LEU A 173 26.52 -11.62 2.97
CA LEU A 173 26.23 -12.71 2.03
C LEU A 173 25.38 -13.81 2.68
N LEU A 174 25.64 -14.16 3.94
CA LEU A 174 24.83 -15.14 4.67
C LEU A 174 23.38 -14.67 4.85
N ARG A 175 23.17 -13.39 5.17
CA ARG A 175 21.82 -12.81 5.26
C ARG A 175 21.11 -12.81 3.91
N TYR A 176 21.83 -12.46 2.84
CA TYR A 176 21.31 -12.51 1.48
C TYR A 176 20.85 -13.92 1.08
N LYS A 177 21.67 -14.95 1.34
CA LYS A 177 21.30 -16.36 1.10
C LYS A 177 20.09 -16.82 1.91
N GLN A 178 19.87 -16.23 3.08
CA GLN A 178 18.68 -16.47 3.91
C GLN A 178 17.48 -15.60 3.52
N GLU A 179 17.58 -14.83 2.42
CA GLU A 179 16.55 -13.89 1.94
C GLU A 179 16.13 -12.86 3.01
N LYS A 180 17.05 -12.55 3.93
CA LYS A 180 16.87 -11.54 4.97
C LYS A 180 17.31 -10.17 4.43
N MET A 181 16.39 -9.22 4.43
CA MET A 181 16.68 -7.86 4.03
C MET A 181 17.71 -7.21 4.95
N GLU A 182 18.59 -6.41 4.37
CA GLU A 182 19.52 -5.56 5.09
C GLU A 182 19.08 -4.11 4.92
N PHE A 183 19.03 -3.40 6.04
CA PHE A 183 18.79 -1.98 6.04
C PHE A 183 20.13 -1.31 6.33
N GLY A 184 20.62 -0.53 5.37
CA GLY A 184 21.92 0.11 5.45
C GLY A 184 21.96 1.27 6.45
N SER A 185 22.88 2.21 6.21
CA SER A 185 23.03 3.40 7.06
C SER A 185 21.81 4.33 7.00
N ALA A 186 21.78 5.27 7.95
CA ALA A 186 20.71 6.26 8.04
C ALA A 186 20.63 7.05 6.73
N SER A 187 19.47 7.05 6.10
CA SER A 187 19.23 7.75 4.84
C SER A 187 17.81 8.33 4.81
N PRO A 188 17.59 9.46 4.12
CA PRO A 188 16.24 10.04 3.99
C PRO A 188 15.22 9.08 3.38
N MET A 189 15.64 8.22 2.44
CA MET A 189 14.80 7.18 1.83
C MET A 189 14.29 6.18 2.88
N LEU A 190 15.18 5.74 3.78
CA LEU A 190 14.83 4.82 4.86
C LEU A 190 13.92 5.50 5.89
N THR A 191 14.14 6.79 6.18
CA THR A 191 13.28 7.57 7.07
C THR A 191 11.86 7.66 6.51
N ILE A 192 11.68 8.04 5.24
CA ILE A 192 10.37 8.14 4.59
C ILE A 192 9.64 6.79 4.58
N LEU A 193 10.38 5.72 4.29
CA LEU A 193 9.78 4.39 4.28
C LEU A 193 9.34 3.96 5.68
N SER A 194 10.18 4.23 6.69
CA SER A 194 9.88 3.89 8.08
C SER A 194 8.72 4.72 8.63
N THR A 195 8.65 6.02 8.33
CA THR A 195 7.52 6.87 8.74
C THR A 195 6.22 6.39 8.12
N LEU A 196 6.21 6.06 6.83
CA LEU A 196 5.03 5.57 6.14
C LEU A 196 4.54 4.23 6.72
N ALA A 197 5.47 3.31 7.02
CA ALA A 197 5.14 2.06 7.68
C ALA A 197 4.57 2.31 9.09
N MET A 198 5.16 3.23 9.87
CA MET A 198 4.69 3.56 11.22
C MET A 198 3.31 4.24 11.21
N ILE A 199 3.03 5.10 10.22
CA ILE A 199 1.71 5.71 10.03
C ILE A 199 0.64 4.63 9.83
N ASN A 200 0.86 3.69 8.91
CA ASN A 200 -0.10 2.61 8.65
C ASN A 200 -0.34 1.75 9.90
N LEU A 201 0.73 1.46 10.64
CA LEU A 201 0.65 0.71 11.89
C LEU A 201 -0.17 1.47 12.96
N PHE A 202 0.11 2.75 13.17
CA PHE A 202 -0.60 3.58 14.16
C PHE A 202 -2.06 3.82 13.79
N CYS A 203 -2.38 4.01 12.51
CA CYS A 203 -3.77 4.12 12.08
C CYS A 203 -4.54 2.82 12.38
N LEU A 204 -3.95 1.65 12.10
CA LEU A 204 -4.57 0.36 12.40
C LEU A 204 -4.75 0.15 13.92
N MET A 205 -3.74 0.49 14.73
CA MET A 205 -3.85 0.47 16.20
C MET A 205 -4.92 1.44 16.71
N GLY A 206 -5.02 2.63 16.10
CA GLY A 206 -6.04 3.63 16.43
C GLY A 206 -7.46 3.11 16.20
N LEU A 207 -7.69 2.40 15.10
CA LEU A 207 -8.97 1.71 14.85
C LEU A 207 -9.25 0.63 15.90
N VAL A 208 -8.27 -0.24 16.20
CA VAL A 208 -8.45 -1.28 17.22
C VAL A 208 -8.77 -0.66 18.57
N LYS A 209 -8.10 0.42 18.96
CA LYS A 209 -8.39 1.16 20.20
C LYS A 209 -9.80 1.75 20.18
N LYS A 210 -10.25 2.31 19.05
CA LYS A 210 -11.61 2.84 18.88
C LYS A 210 -12.67 1.72 19.01
N LEU A 211 -12.40 0.54 18.46
CA LEU A 211 -13.26 -0.65 18.58
C LEU A 211 -13.35 -1.15 20.03
N ILE A 212 -12.23 -1.15 20.76
CA ILE A 212 -12.20 -1.59 22.17
C ILE A 212 -12.92 -0.58 23.09
N LEU A 213 -12.69 0.72 22.87
CA LEU A 213 -13.23 1.79 23.70
C LEU A 213 -14.72 2.05 23.42
N THR A 214 -15.12 2.05 22.16
CA THR A 214 -16.51 2.25 21.74
C THR A 214 -17.20 0.91 21.59
N ARG A 215 -17.54 0.29 22.74
CA ARG A 215 -18.16 -1.04 22.83
C ARG A 215 -19.53 -1.17 22.11
N GLU A 216 -20.12 -0.05 21.68
CA GLU A 216 -21.43 0.00 20.99
C GLU A 216 -21.35 0.24 19.48
N LEU A 217 -20.18 0.55 18.91
CA LEU A 217 -20.03 0.61 17.45
C LEU A 217 -19.83 -0.83 16.96
N GLY A 218 -20.89 -1.45 16.45
CA GLY A 218 -20.88 -2.84 16.04
C GLY A 218 -19.69 -3.15 15.13
N LEU A 219 -18.89 -4.15 15.50
CA LEU A 219 -17.75 -4.63 14.71
C LEU A 219 -18.20 -4.95 13.28
N GLU A 220 -19.40 -5.52 13.13
CA GLU A 220 -20.06 -5.73 11.84
C GLU A 220 -20.21 -4.45 11.02
N TYR A 221 -20.61 -3.33 11.62
CA TYR A 221 -20.72 -2.04 10.92
C TYR A 221 -19.37 -1.55 10.39
N VAL A 222 -18.31 -1.68 11.18
CA VAL A 222 -16.95 -1.27 10.77
C VAL A 222 -16.44 -2.14 9.63
N PHE A 223 -16.67 -3.45 9.68
CA PHE A 223 -16.30 -4.34 8.57
C PHE A 223 -17.16 -4.10 7.33
N GLU A 224 -18.46 -3.87 7.46
CA GLU A 224 -19.36 -3.58 6.33
C GLU A 224 -18.96 -2.29 5.60
N THR A 225 -18.63 -1.24 6.36
CA THR A 225 -18.38 0.09 5.81
C THR A 225 -16.93 0.34 5.43
N MET A 226 -15.97 -0.32 6.09
CA MET A 226 -14.53 -0.01 5.97
C MET A 226 -13.65 -1.22 5.61
N ALA A 227 -14.22 -2.39 5.29
CA ALA A 227 -13.46 -3.62 5.02
C ALA A 227 -12.27 -3.42 4.06
N LEU A 228 -12.47 -2.72 2.93
CA LEU A 228 -11.40 -2.53 1.95
C LEU A 228 -10.26 -1.64 2.46
N GLN A 229 -10.56 -0.61 3.27
CA GLN A 229 -9.51 0.22 3.88
C GLN A 229 -8.72 -0.58 4.92
N ILE A 230 -9.43 -1.36 5.74
CA ILE A 230 -8.83 -2.25 6.75
C ILE A 230 -7.94 -3.28 6.05
N LEU A 231 -8.42 -3.89 4.97
CA LEU A 231 -7.67 -4.86 4.17
C LEU A 231 -6.41 -4.22 3.56
N LEU A 232 -6.54 -3.06 2.91
CA LEU A 232 -5.40 -2.37 2.30
C LEU A 232 -4.35 -1.96 3.35
N CYS A 233 -4.79 -1.33 4.45
CA CYS A 233 -3.91 -0.94 5.55
C CYS A 233 -3.25 -2.18 6.19
N GLY A 234 -4.01 -3.25 6.41
CA GLY A 234 -3.51 -4.53 6.93
C GLY A 234 -2.47 -5.17 6.03
N ILE A 235 -2.70 -5.20 4.70
CA ILE A 235 -1.72 -5.70 3.72
C ILE A 235 -0.45 -4.85 3.76
N LEU A 236 -0.55 -3.52 3.84
CA LEU A 236 0.61 -2.63 3.92
C LEU A 236 1.41 -2.86 5.20
N VAL A 237 0.76 -3.06 6.35
CA VAL A 237 1.41 -3.43 7.61
C VAL A 237 2.10 -4.79 7.47
N PHE A 238 1.42 -5.78 6.89
CA PHE A 238 1.96 -7.14 6.72
C PHE A 238 3.17 -7.18 5.78
N VAL A 239 3.12 -6.47 4.65
CA VAL A 239 4.25 -6.34 3.73
C VAL A 239 5.46 -5.71 4.43
N ASN A 240 5.24 -4.77 5.35
CA ASN A 240 6.29 -4.08 6.11
C ASN A 240 6.79 -4.84 7.36
N LEU A 241 6.37 -6.09 7.59
CA LEU A 241 6.74 -6.84 8.80
C LEU A 241 8.27 -6.95 9.02
N PRO A 242 9.10 -7.25 8.01
CA PRO A 242 10.56 -7.27 8.20
C PRO A 242 11.17 -5.89 8.49
N LEU A 243 10.51 -4.81 8.08
CA LEU A 243 10.92 -3.46 8.41
C LEU A 243 10.62 -3.15 9.88
N TYR A 244 9.45 -3.51 10.41
CA TYR A 244 9.18 -3.37 11.85
C TYR A 244 10.12 -4.24 12.68
N ASN A 245 10.43 -5.45 12.21
CA ASN A 245 11.44 -6.31 12.83
C ASN A 245 12.80 -5.59 12.90
N ALA A 246 13.22 -4.96 11.79
CA ALA A 246 14.46 -4.20 11.73
C ALA A 246 14.44 -2.88 12.53
N LEU A 247 13.27 -2.27 12.75
CA LEU A 247 13.13 -1.06 13.59
C LEU A 247 13.25 -1.38 15.08
N PHE A 248 12.55 -2.40 15.57
CA PHE A 248 12.35 -2.61 17.00
C PHE A 248 13.08 -3.82 17.58
N PHE A 249 13.06 -4.96 16.89
CA PHE A 249 13.41 -6.25 17.50
C PHE A 249 14.82 -6.73 17.13
N ARG A 250 15.32 -6.34 15.96
CA ARG A 250 16.60 -6.81 15.44
C ARG A 250 17.79 -6.16 16.16
N GLN A 251 18.85 -6.94 16.37
CA GLN A 251 20.11 -6.49 17.02
C GLN A 251 21.36 -6.80 16.19
N ASP A 252 21.20 -7.34 14.97
CA ASP A 252 22.32 -7.59 14.07
C ASP A 252 22.69 -6.32 13.27
N LYS A 253 23.74 -6.41 12.45
CA LYS A 253 24.19 -5.32 11.58
C LYS A 253 23.19 -4.93 10.48
N GLY A 254 22.12 -5.70 10.28
CA GLY A 254 21.06 -5.39 9.33
C GLY A 254 19.87 -4.62 9.93
N LYS A 255 20.02 -4.15 11.17
CA LYS A 255 19.05 -3.29 11.87
C LYS A 255 19.02 -1.88 11.29
N ILE A 256 17.85 -1.25 11.32
CA ILE A 256 17.72 0.18 11.00
C ILE A 256 18.39 1.00 12.12
N PRO A 257 19.17 2.05 11.79
CA PRO A 257 19.76 2.93 12.80
C PRO A 257 18.73 3.50 13.76
N SER A 258 19.04 3.48 15.07
CA SER A 258 18.13 3.90 16.14
C SER A 258 17.66 5.35 16.00
N SER A 259 18.53 6.24 15.51
CA SER A 259 18.18 7.64 15.22
C SER A 259 17.05 7.74 14.17
N THR A 260 17.15 6.98 13.08
CA THR A 260 16.11 6.93 12.04
C THR A 260 14.82 6.31 12.58
N ALA A 261 14.93 5.25 13.40
CA ALA A 261 13.76 4.64 14.03
C ALA A 261 13.01 5.66 14.92
N PHE A 262 13.72 6.36 15.80
CA PHE A 262 13.13 7.37 16.67
C PHE A 262 12.48 8.53 15.88
N GLN A 263 13.19 9.08 14.89
CA GLN A 263 12.64 10.12 14.02
C GLN A 263 11.36 9.64 13.32
N SER A 264 11.37 8.41 12.81
CA SER A 264 10.23 7.87 12.08
C SER A 264 8.99 7.69 12.95
N VAL A 265 9.17 7.22 14.19
CA VAL A 265 8.11 7.10 15.19
C VAL A 265 7.57 8.47 15.57
N ALA A 266 8.46 9.45 15.84
CA ALA A 266 8.07 10.80 16.23
C ALA A 266 7.24 11.49 15.13
N PHE A 267 7.68 11.44 13.87
CA PHE A 267 6.93 11.99 12.74
C PHE A 267 5.60 11.26 12.51
N ALA A 268 5.58 9.93 12.61
CA ALA A 268 4.34 9.18 12.44
C ALA A 268 3.31 9.51 13.53
N LEU A 269 3.75 9.61 14.79
CA LEU A 269 2.89 10.02 15.91
C LEU A 269 2.34 11.43 15.72
N SER A 270 3.19 12.40 15.36
CA SER A 270 2.74 13.79 15.18
C SER A 270 1.72 13.94 14.06
N VAL A 271 1.90 13.22 12.95
CA VAL A 271 0.94 13.19 11.85
C VAL A 271 -0.37 12.52 12.26
N CYS A 272 -0.30 11.36 12.95
CA CYS A 272 -1.49 10.64 13.39
C CYS A 272 -2.30 11.45 14.41
N THR A 273 -1.66 12.13 15.37
CA THR A 273 -2.37 12.97 16.34
C THR A 273 -2.98 14.20 15.68
N CYS A 274 -2.24 14.89 14.81
CA CYS A 274 -2.77 16.03 14.05
C CYS A 274 -4.05 15.67 13.30
N ILE A 275 -4.06 14.53 12.61
CA ILE A 275 -5.23 14.05 11.85
C ILE A 275 -6.36 13.58 12.76
N ALA A 276 -6.06 13.04 13.93
CA ALA A 276 -7.08 12.64 14.90
C ALA A 276 -7.77 13.85 15.56
N TYR A 277 -7.08 14.99 15.71
CA TYR A 277 -7.63 16.22 16.30
C TYR A 277 -8.30 17.16 15.28
N MET A 278 -7.94 17.06 13.99
CA MET A 278 -8.63 17.74 12.89
C MET A 278 -9.93 17.05 12.52
#